data_AF-A0A6J2XXD6-F1
#
_entry.id   AF-A0A6J2XXD6-F1
#
_cell.length_a   1.000
_cell.length_b   1.000
_cell.length_c   1.000
_cell.angle_alpha   90.00
_cell.angle_beta   90.00
_cell.angle_gamma   90.00
#
_symmetry.space_group_name_H-M   'P 1'
#
loop_
_entity.id
_entity.type
_entity.pdbx_description
1 polymer ?
#
loop_
_entity_poly.entity_id
_entity_poly.type
_entity_poly.pdbx_seq_one_letter_code
_entity_poly.pdbx_strand_id
1 'polypeptide(L)'
;MRSWQDDSVKSVRKPGGFDGKRFIVLHAGHCGGFVKNAGLIFASKSKKMDYHGEMNAEIENQLIPNLEEPSLIVMDNAPYHSVELERQPSSSWKKYEIVEWLEKSNIPYDKKMFKPELLSIAKIHKTKQYKTDKLLQENGHEVLRLPPYHCQFNAIEMIWADSNILQCPHW
;
A
#
# COMPACT_ATOMS: atom_id res chain seq x y z
N MET A 1 33.22 -10.08 -6.69
CA MET A 1 32.74 -9.21 -5.60
C MET A 1 33.13 -9.89 -4.29
N ARG A 2 34.04 -9.30 -3.51
CA ARG A 2 34.55 -9.87 -2.25
C ARG A 2 33.47 -9.74 -1.16
N SER A 3 33.24 -10.80 -0.38
CA SER A 3 32.35 -10.72 0.80
C SER A 3 33.18 -10.34 2.03
N TRP A 4 32.71 -9.32 2.76
CA TRP A 4 33.39 -8.67 3.88
C TRP A 4 33.35 -9.44 5.22
N GLN A 5 33.37 -10.77 5.20
CA GLN A 5 33.23 -11.57 6.42
C GLN A 5 34.51 -12.27 6.90
N ASP A 6 35.52 -12.46 6.03
CA ASP A 6 36.89 -12.82 6.41
C ASP A 6 37.84 -12.66 5.20
N ASP A 7 39.16 -12.75 5.44
CA ASP A 7 40.20 -12.76 4.39
C ASP A 7 40.27 -14.12 3.66
N SER A 8 39.36 -15.05 3.94
CA SER A 8 39.27 -16.30 3.21
C SER A 8 38.52 -16.07 1.89
N VAL A 9 39.09 -16.54 0.78
CA VAL A 9 38.49 -16.43 -0.57
C VAL A 9 37.21 -17.28 -0.71
N LYS A 10 36.71 -17.88 0.38
CA LYS A 10 35.46 -18.64 0.41
C LYS A 10 34.29 -17.69 0.64
N SER A 11 33.79 -17.09 -0.43
CA SER A 11 32.45 -16.51 -0.40
C SER A 11 31.45 -17.62 -0.01
N VAL A 12 30.84 -17.54 1.17
CA VAL A 12 29.69 -18.38 1.50
C VAL A 12 28.54 -17.92 0.62
N ARG A 13 28.38 -18.52 -0.55
CA ARG A 13 27.11 -18.46 -1.25
C ARG A 13 26.12 -19.16 -0.34
N LYS A 14 25.22 -18.39 0.30
CA LYS A 14 24.05 -18.98 0.96
C LYS A 14 23.40 -19.90 -0.09
N PRO A 15 23.17 -21.19 0.21
CA PRO A 15 22.49 -22.06 -0.72
C PRO A 15 21.15 -21.41 -1.11
N GLY A 16 20.87 -21.37 -2.42
CA GLY A 16 19.67 -20.71 -2.94
C GLY A 16 18.43 -21.22 -2.21
N GLY A 17 17.64 -20.31 -1.64
CA GLY A 17 16.41 -20.65 -0.92
C GLY A 17 16.46 -20.51 0.61
N PHE A 18 17.60 -20.12 1.21
CA PHE A 18 17.66 -19.68 2.61
C PHE A 18 17.57 -18.16 2.74
N ASP A 19 16.37 -17.64 2.48
CA ASP A 19 15.99 -16.35 3.05
C ASP A 19 15.65 -16.63 4.51
N GLY A 20 16.33 -15.95 5.43
CA GLY A 20 16.01 -16.01 6.86
C GLY A 20 14.54 -15.62 7.09
N LYS A 21 14.02 -15.91 8.30
CA LYS A 21 12.69 -15.44 8.69
C LYS A 21 12.64 -13.93 8.54
N ARG A 22 11.72 -13.43 7.70
CA ARG A 22 11.47 -12.00 7.53
C ARG A 22 10.40 -11.60 8.55
N PHE A 23 10.64 -10.50 9.26
CA PHE A 23 9.63 -9.88 10.10
C PHE A 23 9.14 -8.62 9.39
N ILE A 24 7.84 -8.36 9.51
CA ILE A 24 7.24 -7.11 9.09
C ILE A 24 6.94 -6.30 10.33
N VAL A 25 7.30 -5.01 10.27
CA VAL A 25 6.95 -4.01 11.26
C VAL A 25 6.02 -3.02 10.57
N LEU A 26 4.84 -2.81 11.14
CA LEU A 26 3.89 -1.78 10.76
C LEU A 26 3.73 -0.84 11.94
N HIS A 27 3.75 0.47 11.67
CA HIS A 27 3.54 1.47 12.71
C HIS A 27 3.08 2.79 12.09
N ALA A 28 2.24 3.53 12.82
CA ALA A 28 1.96 4.93 12.55
C ALA A 28 2.70 5.86 13.52
N GLY A 29 3.08 7.04 13.06
CA GLY A 29 3.71 8.07 13.88
C GLY A 29 3.27 9.46 13.45
N HIS A 30 3.42 10.41 14.36
CA HIS A 30 3.20 11.84 14.16
C HIS A 30 4.42 12.62 14.67
N CYS A 31 4.36 13.95 14.68
CA CYS A 31 5.48 14.80 15.12
C CYS A 31 5.93 14.56 16.57
N GLY A 32 5.08 13.96 17.42
CA GLY A 32 5.39 13.60 18.80
C GLY A 32 5.98 12.19 18.96
N GLY A 33 6.16 11.45 17.87
CA GLY A 33 6.66 10.09 17.86
C GLY A 33 5.61 9.07 17.41
N PHE A 34 5.82 7.82 17.79
CA PHE A 34 4.97 6.70 17.41
C PHE A 34 3.63 6.70 18.18
N VAL A 35 2.54 6.41 17.46
CA VAL A 35 1.19 6.31 18.04
C VAL A 35 1.12 5.10 18.97
N LYS A 36 0.83 5.31 20.26
CA LYS A 36 0.82 4.23 21.24
C LYS A 36 -0.16 3.12 20.84
N ASN A 37 0.28 1.85 20.96
CA ASN A 37 -0.48 0.64 20.61
C ASN A 37 -0.93 0.51 19.13
N ALA A 38 -0.39 1.32 18.21
CA ALA A 38 -0.64 1.18 16.76
C ALA A 38 0.46 0.40 16.02
N GLY A 39 1.36 -0.24 16.77
CA GLY A 39 2.51 -0.95 16.23
C GLY A 39 2.27 -2.46 16.16
N LEU A 40 2.45 -3.06 14.98
CA LEU A 40 2.35 -4.49 14.77
C LEU A 40 3.67 -5.07 14.26
N ILE A 41 4.12 -6.16 14.88
CA ILE A 41 5.27 -6.94 14.43
C ILE A 41 4.84 -8.39 14.24
N PHE A 42 5.06 -8.93 13.05
CA PHE A 42 4.71 -10.33 12.76
C PHE A 42 5.71 -10.99 11.81
N ALA A 43 5.84 -12.31 11.95
CA ALA A 43 6.70 -13.10 11.09
C ALA A 43 6.01 -13.41 9.77
N SER A 44 6.77 -13.31 8.68
CA SER A 44 6.32 -13.73 7.36
C SER A 44 5.94 -15.20 7.32
N LYS A 45 4.68 -15.48 6.98
CA LYS A 45 4.16 -16.86 6.86
C LYS A 45 4.59 -17.54 5.54
N SER A 46 5.18 -16.81 4.58
CA SER A 46 5.42 -17.31 3.22
C SER A 46 6.60 -16.62 2.53
N LYS A 47 7.34 -17.37 1.68
CA LYS A 47 8.37 -16.81 0.77
C LYS A 47 7.77 -15.89 -0.31
N LYS A 48 6.47 -16.00 -0.56
CA LYS A 48 5.68 -15.11 -1.42
C LYS A 48 4.87 -14.14 -0.56
N MET A 49 4.98 -12.87 -0.94
CA MET A 49 4.53 -11.64 -0.29
C MET A 49 3.01 -11.52 -0.09
N ASP A 50 2.34 -12.49 0.54
CA ASP A 50 0.90 -12.42 0.77
C ASP A 50 0.59 -11.95 2.20
N TYR A 51 0.63 -10.63 2.37
CA TYR A 51 0.22 -9.91 3.60
C TYR A 51 -1.10 -9.14 3.39
N HIS A 52 -1.76 -9.36 2.25
CA HIS A 52 -2.78 -8.46 1.73
C HIS A 52 -4.07 -8.45 2.55
N GLY A 53 -4.42 -9.55 3.23
CA GLY A 53 -5.61 -9.62 4.08
C GLY A 53 -5.43 -9.01 5.46
N GLU A 54 -4.19 -8.94 5.96
CA GLU A 54 -3.91 -8.59 7.36
C GLU A 54 -3.92 -7.05 7.59
N MET A 55 -3.65 -6.24 6.56
CA MET A 55 -3.48 -4.78 6.73
C MET A 55 -4.78 -3.98 6.91
N ASN A 56 -5.91 -4.41 6.32
CA ASN A 56 -7.17 -3.68 6.54
C ASN A 56 -7.68 -3.90 7.97
N ALA A 57 -7.58 -5.14 8.46
CA ALA A 57 -7.89 -5.47 9.84
C ALA A 57 -6.98 -4.71 10.82
N GLU A 58 -5.73 -4.46 10.44
CA GLU A 58 -4.79 -3.69 11.25
C GLU A 58 -5.19 -2.22 11.40
N ILE A 59 -5.58 -1.57 10.31
CA ILE A 59 -6.03 -0.17 10.35
C ILE A 59 -7.28 -0.05 11.21
N GLU A 60 -8.23 -0.97 11.06
CA GLU A 60 -9.48 -0.99 11.81
C GLU A 60 -9.27 -1.27 13.31
N ASN A 61 -8.45 -2.26 13.65
CA ASN A 61 -8.34 -2.76 15.03
C ASN A 61 -7.21 -2.15 15.85
N GLN A 62 -6.16 -1.61 15.21
CA GLN A 62 -5.01 -1.02 15.92
C GLN A 62 -4.84 0.46 15.65
N LEU A 63 -4.91 0.92 14.40
CA LEU A 63 -4.64 2.33 14.12
C LEU A 63 -5.78 3.22 14.61
N ILE A 64 -6.99 3.04 14.07
CA ILE A 64 -8.15 3.91 14.35
C ILE A 64 -8.44 4.05 15.85
N PRO A 65 -8.48 2.96 16.65
CA PRO A 65 -8.81 3.07 18.08
C PRO A 65 -7.77 3.82 18.91
N ASN A 66 -6.55 3.99 18.40
CA ASN A 66 -5.45 4.66 19.10
C ASN A 66 -5.15 6.05 18.53
N LEU A 67 -5.96 6.56 17.60
CA LEU A 67 -5.91 7.96 17.17
C LEU A 67 -6.79 8.81 18.10
N GLU A 68 -6.22 9.83 18.72
CA GLU A 68 -6.90 10.63 19.75
C GLU A 68 -7.77 11.75 19.16
N GLU A 69 -7.53 12.16 17.91
CA GLU A 69 -8.20 13.29 17.24
C GLU A 69 -8.41 13.02 15.74
N PRO A 70 -9.36 13.72 15.09
CA PRO A 70 -9.40 13.83 13.63
C PRO A 70 -8.01 14.16 13.10
N SER A 71 -7.51 13.32 12.19
CA SER A 71 -6.10 13.33 11.79
C SER A 71 -6.01 13.30 10.27
N LEU A 72 -5.00 13.97 9.72
CA LEU A 72 -4.61 13.82 8.33
C LEU A 72 -3.60 12.68 8.22
N ILE A 73 -4.02 11.55 7.66
CA ILE A 73 -3.21 10.35 7.52
C ILE A 73 -2.53 10.37 6.15
N VAL A 74 -1.20 10.42 6.15
CA VAL A 74 -0.39 10.41 4.93
C VAL A 74 0.00 8.98 4.59
N MET A 75 -0.33 8.54 3.37
CA MET A 75 -0.07 7.16 2.93
C MET A 75 0.50 7.11 1.52
N ASP A 76 1.29 6.07 1.23
CA ASP A 76 1.73 5.78 -0.13
C ASP A 76 0.63 5.06 -0.96
N ASN A 77 0.95 4.74 -2.21
CA ASN A 77 0.04 4.02 -3.11
C ASN A 77 0.38 2.53 -3.21
N ALA A 78 0.94 1.92 -2.16
CA ALA A 78 1.22 0.50 -2.19
C ALA A 78 -0.06 -0.30 -2.49
N PRO A 79 0.00 -1.42 -3.22
CA PRO A 79 -1.18 -2.16 -3.66
C PRO A 79 -2.13 -2.56 -2.53
N TYR A 80 -1.59 -2.88 -1.35
CA TYR A 80 -2.35 -3.26 -0.17
C TYR A 80 -3.13 -2.10 0.46
N HIS A 81 -2.60 -0.88 0.39
CA HIS A 81 -3.34 0.33 0.77
C HIS A 81 -4.33 0.75 -0.31
N SER A 82 -4.13 0.33 -1.56
CA SER A 82 -4.83 0.85 -2.74
C SER A 82 -5.91 -0.09 -3.27
N VAL A 83 -6.57 -0.85 -2.38
CA VAL A 83 -7.68 -1.74 -2.75
C VAL A 83 -8.89 -0.89 -3.12
N GLU A 84 -9.30 -0.96 -4.38
CA GLU A 84 -10.46 -0.22 -4.89
C GLU A 84 -11.74 -0.60 -4.13
N LEU A 85 -12.53 0.42 -3.77
CA LEU A 85 -13.81 0.26 -3.10
C LEU A 85 -14.81 -0.45 -4.01
N GLU A 86 -14.99 0.09 -5.22
CA GLU A 86 -15.76 -0.52 -6.29
C GLU A 86 -14.82 -0.84 -7.46
N ARG A 87 -15.03 -2.00 -8.07
CA ARG A 87 -14.23 -2.42 -9.22
C ARG A 87 -14.52 -1.51 -10.41
N GLN A 88 -13.47 -0.88 -10.95
CA GLN A 88 -13.60 0.01 -12.09
C GLN A 88 -13.45 -0.73 -13.45
N PRO A 89 -14.04 -0.23 -14.55
CA PRO A 89 -13.94 -0.85 -15.87
C PRO A 89 -12.50 -1.05 -16.33
N SER A 90 -12.11 -2.25 -16.73
CA SER A 90 -10.77 -2.53 -17.26
C SER A 90 -10.82 -3.13 -18.66
N SER A 91 -9.67 -3.26 -19.32
CA SER A 91 -9.59 -3.92 -20.64
C SER A 91 -10.07 -5.38 -20.60
N SER A 92 -10.06 -6.02 -19.42
CA SER A 92 -10.55 -7.39 -19.24
C SER A 92 -12.07 -7.51 -19.20
N TRP A 93 -12.79 -6.41 -18.94
CA TRP A 93 -14.26 -6.43 -18.84
C TRP A 93 -14.92 -6.71 -20.19
N LYS A 94 -16.08 -7.37 -20.17
CA LYS A 94 -16.94 -7.53 -21.34
C LYS A 94 -17.66 -6.22 -21.64
N LYS A 95 -18.12 -6.05 -22.88
CA LYS A 95 -18.79 -4.81 -23.32
C LYS A 95 -19.99 -4.47 -22.44
N TYR A 96 -20.81 -5.46 -22.10
CA TYR A 96 -22.02 -5.23 -21.29
C TYR A 96 -21.69 -4.77 -19.87
N GLU A 97 -20.61 -5.28 -19.25
CA GLU A 97 -20.19 -4.86 -17.91
C GLU A 97 -19.77 -3.38 -17.89
N ILE A 98 -19.11 -2.92 -18.97
CA ILE A 98 -18.73 -1.51 -19.11
C ILE A 98 -19.97 -0.63 -19.28
N VAL A 99 -20.95 -1.09 -20.06
CA VAL A 99 -22.24 -0.38 -20.24
C VAL A 99 -22.99 -0.29 -18.91
N GLU A 100 -23.12 -1.39 -18.18
CA GLU A 100 -23.78 -1.41 -16.86
C GLU A 100 -23.13 -0.43 -15.89
N TRP A 101 -21.78 -0.35 -15.88
CA TRP A 101 -21.08 0.63 -15.06
C TRP A 101 -21.32 2.08 -15.49
N LEU A 102 -21.35 2.36 -16.80
CA LEU A 102 -21.67 3.69 -17.32
C LEU A 102 -23.10 4.10 -16.94
N GLU A 103 -24.06 3.18 -17.02
CA GLU A 103 -25.44 3.41 -16.62
C GLU A 103 -25.57 3.64 -15.11
N LYS A 104 -24.94 2.79 -14.27
CA LYS A 104 -24.90 2.97 -12.81
C LYS A 104 -24.29 4.32 -12.42
N SER A 105 -23.30 4.77 -13.17
CA SER A 105 -22.60 6.04 -12.94
C SER A 105 -23.29 7.25 -13.60
N ASN A 106 -24.42 7.03 -14.29
CA ASN A 106 -25.17 8.04 -15.03
C ASN A 106 -24.31 8.80 -16.07
N ILE A 107 -23.42 8.09 -16.77
CA ILE A 107 -22.51 8.63 -17.79
C ILE A 107 -23.13 8.40 -19.18
N PRO A 108 -23.35 9.46 -19.98
CA PRO A 108 -23.86 9.32 -21.34
C PRO A 108 -22.90 8.53 -22.25
N TYR A 109 -23.47 7.64 -23.06
CA TYR A 109 -22.74 6.88 -24.08
C TYR A 109 -23.64 6.61 -25.30
N ASP A 110 -23.04 6.33 -26.46
CA ASP A 110 -23.79 5.88 -27.64
C ASP A 110 -23.83 4.35 -27.68
N LYS A 111 -25.01 3.77 -27.85
CA LYS A 111 -25.24 2.31 -27.95
C LYS A 111 -24.50 1.66 -29.13
N LYS A 112 -24.16 2.43 -30.17
CA LYS A 112 -23.38 1.97 -31.33
C LYS A 112 -21.88 1.85 -31.04
N MET A 113 -21.39 2.47 -29.96
CA MET A 113 -19.96 2.46 -29.63
C MET A 113 -19.44 1.05 -29.40
N PHE A 114 -18.20 0.82 -29.83
CA PHE A 114 -17.46 -0.39 -29.58
C PHE A 114 -16.79 -0.36 -28.19
N LYS A 115 -16.36 -1.53 -27.72
CA LYS A 115 -15.72 -1.70 -26.41
C LYS A 115 -14.56 -0.70 -26.16
N PRO A 116 -13.65 -0.40 -27.11
CA PRO A 116 -12.59 0.57 -26.88
C PRO A 116 -13.07 2.00 -26.63
N GLU A 117 -14.14 2.43 -27.31
CA GLU A 117 -14.75 3.76 -27.17
C GLU A 117 -15.48 3.89 -25.83
N LEU A 118 -16.23 2.86 -25.44
CA LEU A 118 -16.86 2.82 -24.11
C LEU A 118 -15.79 2.85 -23.00
N LEU A 119 -14.67 2.16 -23.21
CA LEU A 119 -13.57 2.14 -22.25
C LEU A 119 -12.83 3.49 -22.17
N SER A 120 -12.72 4.25 -23.27
CA SER A 120 -12.11 5.58 -23.24
C SER A 120 -13.00 6.58 -22.48
N ILE A 121 -14.31 6.52 -22.67
CA ILE A 121 -15.28 7.29 -21.88
C ILE A 121 -15.17 6.93 -20.40
N ALA A 122 -15.18 5.63 -20.08
CA ALA A 122 -15.06 5.17 -18.70
C ALA A 122 -13.76 5.67 -18.07
N LYS A 123 -12.62 5.60 -18.78
CA LYS A 123 -11.31 6.06 -18.26
C LYS A 123 -11.30 7.53 -17.83
N ILE A 124 -12.01 8.41 -18.54
CA ILE A 124 -12.09 9.85 -18.22
C ILE A 124 -12.87 10.07 -16.91
N HIS A 125 -13.87 9.23 -16.65
CA HIS A 125 -14.77 9.36 -15.50
C HIS A 125 -14.39 8.44 -14.33
N LYS A 126 -13.25 7.76 -14.40
CA LYS A 126 -12.79 6.92 -13.29
C LYS A 126 -12.36 7.79 -12.11
N THR A 127 -13.08 7.64 -11.02
CA THR A 127 -12.63 8.13 -9.71
C THR A 127 -12.08 6.95 -8.92
N LYS A 128 -10.80 7.04 -8.55
CA LYS A 128 -10.20 6.04 -7.66
C LYS A 128 -10.69 6.31 -6.24
N GLN A 129 -11.42 5.37 -5.67
CA GLN A 129 -11.81 5.36 -4.27
C GLN A 129 -11.29 4.07 -3.66
N TYR A 130 -10.69 4.17 -2.49
CA TYR A 130 -10.05 3.05 -1.82
C TYR A 130 -10.78 2.69 -0.54
N LYS A 131 -10.85 1.39 -0.22
CA LYS A 131 -11.54 0.88 0.97
C LYS A 131 -10.98 1.50 2.25
N THR A 132 -9.66 1.55 2.35
CA THR A 132 -8.94 2.12 3.50
C THR A 132 -9.26 3.60 3.68
N ASP A 133 -9.27 4.37 2.60
CA ASP A 133 -9.54 5.82 2.66
C ASP A 133 -10.96 6.08 3.16
N LYS A 134 -11.92 5.29 2.66
CA LYS A 134 -13.31 5.38 3.10
C LYS A 134 -13.46 5.01 4.57
N LEU A 135 -12.81 3.93 5.02
CA LEU A 135 -12.83 3.51 6.42
C LEU A 135 -12.30 4.60 7.35
N LEU A 136 -11.18 5.23 7.00
CA LEU A 136 -10.59 6.32 7.76
C LEU A 136 -11.50 7.57 7.79
N GLN A 137 -12.09 7.92 6.65
CA GLN A 137 -13.07 9.02 6.54
C GLN A 137 -14.33 8.78 7.36
N GLU A 138 -14.88 7.56 7.33
CA GLU A 138 -16.04 7.18 8.13
C GLU A 138 -15.76 7.26 9.64
N ASN A 139 -14.49 7.20 10.06
CA ASN A 139 -14.04 7.38 11.44
C ASN A 139 -13.52 8.81 11.74
N GLY A 140 -13.75 9.77 10.83
CA GLY A 140 -13.43 11.18 11.06
C GLY A 140 -11.98 11.58 10.74
N HIS A 141 -11.23 10.75 10.02
CA HIS A 141 -9.87 11.05 9.58
C HIS A 141 -9.81 11.35 8.08
N GLU A 142 -8.92 12.25 7.68
CA GLU A 142 -8.66 12.55 6.27
C GLU A 142 -7.46 11.75 5.77
N VAL A 143 -7.43 11.43 4.47
CA VAL A 143 -6.31 10.70 3.86
C VAL A 143 -5.67 11.53 2.76
N LEU A 144 -4.36 11.73 2.87
CA LEU A 144 -3.53 12.34 1.83
C LEU A 144 -2.61 11.28 1.22
N ARG A 145 -2.85 10.97 -0.06
CA ARG A 145 -2.00 10.02 -0.80
C ARG A 145 -0.83 10.70 -1.46
N LEU A 146 0.36 10.15 -1.24
CA LEU A 146 1.59 10.66 -1.84
C LEU A 146 1.61 10.41 -3.36
N PRO A 147 2.27 11.28 -4.15
CA PRO A 147 2.54 10.99 -5.56
C PRO A 147 3.33 9.68 -5.74
N PRO A 148 3.00 8.84 -6.75
CA PRO A 148 3.75 7.61 -7.01
C PRO A 148 5.23 7.88 -7.24
N TYR A 149 6.10 6.98 -6.76
CA TYR A 149 7.55 7.02 -6.94
C TYR A 149 8.29 8.18 -6.25
N HIS A 150 7.68 8.81 -5.25
CA HIS A 150 8.32 9.86 -4.44
C HIS A 150 8.48 9.44 -2.97
N CYS A 151 9.31 8.41 -2.71
CA CYS A 151 9.56 7.90 -1.35
C CYS A 151 10.13 8.95 -0.38
N GLN A 152 10.81 9.98 -0.89
CA GLN A 152 11.31 11.12 -0.12
C GLN A 152 10.22 11.91 0.63
N PHE A 153 8.94 11.76 0.24
CA PHE A 153 7.81 12.37 0.92
C PHE A 153 7.14 11.43 1.92
N ASN A 154 7.59 10.17 2.00
CA ASN A 154 7.08 9.20 2.96
C ASN A 154 7.95 9.23 4.22
N ALA A 155 7.45 9.86 5.28
CA ALA A 155 8.19 10.00 6.54
C ALA A 155 8.63 8.65 7.13
N ILE A 156 7.84 7.59 6.95
CA ILE A 156 8.20 6.26 7.46
C ILE A 156 9.44 5.69 6.75
N GLU A 157 9.57 5.91 5.43
CA GLU A 157 10.73 5.48 4.65
C GLU A 157 11.99 6.20 5.10
N MET A 158 11.87 7.49 5.46
CA MET A 158 12.99 8.26 6.01
C MET A 158 13.43 7.71 7.38
N ILE A 159 12.48 7.46 8.28
CA ILE A 159 12.78 6.89 9.62
C ILE A 159 13.46 5.52 9.50
N TRP A 160 13.01 4.67 8.58
CA TRP A 160 13.63 3.37 8.32
C TRP A 160 15.00 3.49 7.63
N ALA A 161 15.17 4.45 6.72
CA ALA A 161 16.47 4.73 6.12
C ALA A 161 17.50 5.13 7.18
N ASP A 162 17.13 6.00 8.11
CA ASP A 162 17.99 6.41 9.24
C ASP A 162 18.29 5.22 10.17
N SER A 163 17.30 4.36 10.44
CA SER A 163 17.49 3.14 11.21
C SER A 163 18.47 2.16 10.54
N ASN A 164 18.47 2.08 9.21
CA ASN A 164 19.42 1.29 8.45
C ASN A 164 20.83 1.89 8.50
N ILE A 165 20.96 3.22 8.53
CA ILE A 165 22.24 3.91 8.75
C ILE A 165 22.79 3.56 10.14
N LEU A 166 21.94 3.51 11.18
CA LEU A 166 22.32 3.12 12.53
C LEU A 166 22.68 1.62 12.69
N GLN A 167 22.25 0.76 11.77
CA GLN A 167 22.73 -0.64 11.69
C GLN A 167 24.10 -0.78 11.01
N CYS A 168 24.63 0.29 10.42
CA CYS A 168 26.01 0.39 9.96
C CYS A 168 26.84 1.36 10.82
N PRO A 169 27.12 1.05 12.10
CA PRO A 169 28.22 1.73 12.78
C PRO A 169 29.53 1.12 12.25
N HIS A 170 30.32 1.93 11.54
CA HIS A 170 31.75 1.71 11.42
C HIS A 170 32.37 1.72 12.81
N TRP A 171 32.68 0.52 13.33
CA TRP A 171 33.83 0.23 14.18
C TRP A 171 34.33 -1.18 13.85
#